data_AF-A0A1Y0L788-F1
#
_entry.id   AF-A0A1Y0L788-F1
#
_cell.length_a   1.000
_cell.length_b   1.000
_cell.length_c   1.000
_cell.angle_alpha   90.00
_cell.angle_beta   90.00
_cell.angle_gamma   90.00
#
_symmetry.space_group_name_H-M   'P 1'
#
loop_
_entity.id
_entity.type
_entity.pdbx_description
1 polymer ?
#
loop_
_entity_poly.entity_id
_entity_poly.type
_entity_poly.pdbx_seq_one_letter_code
_entity_poly.pdbx_strand_id
1 'polypeptide(L)'
;MTLKPDDRWQWYYDDTQDRMMLDLTEGLHFRSRYPKKMLTPDAFESQSFCVDDAASFFNFEEKCRDVDFNHQQRAELVLNALVASRFLKPLMPKSWHFVACHSGWQPEAGQLAETTLSDTRQPVLLLVVESGSSAALCVVAQTSLELSGKKLLLGEAIKIMNDRLRPHEPVTTMRFEQAG
;
A
#
# COMPACT_ATOMS: atom_id res chain seq x y z
N MET A 1 18.14 -3.89 7.88
CA MET A 1 18.59 -2.77 7.02
C MET A 1 17.44 -1.80 6.89
N THR A 2 17.70 -0.50 7.07
CA THR A 2 16.71 0.57 6.87
C THR A 2 16.98 1.19 5.51
N LEU A 3 16.05 1.03 4.57
CA LEU A 3 16.13 1.70 3.26
C LEU A 3 16.00 3.21 3.47
N LYS A 4 16.87 3.97 2.81
CA LYS A 4 16.81 5.43 2.79
C LYS A 4 16.79 5.88 1.33
N PRO A 5 15.84 6.75 0.93
CA PRO A 5 15.85 7.33 -0.40
C PRO A 5 17.21 7.96 -0.74
N ASP A 6 17.65 7.77 -1.98
CA ASP A 6 18.89 8.30 -2.53
C ASP A 6 18.60 8.94 -3.89
N ASP A 7 19.30 10.03 -4.22
CA ASP A 7 19.12 10.76 -5.49
C ASP A 7 19.49 9.92 -6.72
N ARG A 8 20.23 8.83 -6.52
CA ARG A 8 20.61 7.88 -7.57
C ARG A 8 19.53 6.84 -7.86
N TRP A 9 18.47 6.78 -7.07
CA TRP A 9 17.38 5.84 -7.31
C TRP A 9 16.66 6.15 -8.62
N GLN A 10 16.34 5.11 -9.39
CA GLN A 10 15.72 5.25 -10.70
C GLN A 10 14.55 4.30 -10.89
N TRP A 11 13.41 4.87 -11.24
CA TRP A 11 12.25 4.15 -11.72
C TRP A 11 12.48 3.70 -13.15
N TYR A 12 12.24 2.42 -13.43
CA TYR A 12 12.22 1.91 -14.79
C TYR A 12 11.27 0.71 -14.89
N TYR A 13 10.81 0.45 -16.10
CA TYR A 13 9.99 -0.72 -16.39
C TYR A 13 10.85 -1.82 -17.03
N ASP A 14 10.76 -3.05 -16.51
CA ASP A 14 11.46 -4.21 -17.07
C ASP A 14 10.50 -5.03 -17.95
N ASP A 15 10.70 -5.00 -19.27
CA ASP A 15 9.92 -5.80 -20.23
C ASP A 15 10.12 -7.31 -20.04
N THR A 16 11.27 -7.75 -19.49
CA THR A 16 11.54 -9.17 -19.29
C THR A 16 10.70 -9.76 -18.16
N GLN A 17 10.59 -9.03 -17.05
CA GLN A 17 9.79 -9.46 -15.89
C GLN A 17 8.35 -8.98 -15.94
N ASP A 18 8.00 -8.12 -16.91
CA ASP A 18 6.70 -7.44 -17.00
C ASP A 18 6.37 -6.70 -15.68
N ARG A 19 7.30 -5.91 -15.14
CA ARG A 19 7.12 -5.23 -13.85
C ARG A 19 7.72 -3.84 -13.81
N MET A 20 7.07 -2.95 -13.06
CA MET A 20 7.70 -1.71 -12.62
C MET A 20 8.77 -2.01 -11.56
N MET A 21 9.95 -1.42 -11.75
CA MET A 21 11.14 -1.65 -10.95
C MET A 21 11.67 -0.33 -10.39
N LEU A 22 12.45 -0.45 -9.31
CA LEU A 22 13.24 0.64 -8.76
C LEU A 22 14.67 0.15 -8.58
N ASP A 23 15.62 0.81 -9.22
CA ASP A 23 17.04 0.63 -8.93
C ASP A 23 17.37 1.38 -7.63
N LEU A 24 17.83 0.66 -6.62
CA LEU A 24 18.17 1.17 -5.29
C LEU A 24 19.67 1.47 -5.14
N THR A 25 20.43 1.36 -6.24
CA THR A 25 21.90 1.37 -6.34
C THR A 25 22.60 0.13 -5.76
N GLU A 26 23.89 -0.03 -6.05
CA GLU A 26 24.72 -1.17 -5.61
C GLU A 26 24.25 -2.55 -6.11
N GLY A 27 23.52 -2.58 -7.24
CA GLY A 27 22.96 -3.79 -7.84
C GLY A 27 21.69 -4.30 -7.14
N LEU A 28 21.21 -3.59 -6.12
CA LEU A 28 19.95 -3.91 -5.47
C LEU A 28 18.78 -3.34 -6.28
N HIS A 29 17.84 -4.21 -6.64
CA HIS A 29 16.65 -3.81 -7.38
C HIS A 29 15.41 -4.20 -6.60
N PHE A 30 14.45 -3.29 -6.52
CA PHE A 30 13.11 -3.59 -6.04
C PHE A 30 12.19 -3.90 -7.21
N ARG A 31 11.43 -5.00 -7.06
CA ARG A 31 10.41 -5.43 -8.01
C ARG A 31 9.03 -5.23 -7.43
N SER A 32 8.24 -4.37 -8.07
CA SER A 32 6.87 -4.10 -7.64
C SER A 32 5.91 -5.25 -7.98
N ARG A 33 4.67 -5.12 -7.51
CA ARG A 33 3.55 -6.02 -7.85
C ARG A 33 2.90 -5.72 -9.21
N TYR A 34 3.27 -4.63 -9.89
CA TYR A 34 2.46 -4.06 -10.96
C TYR A 34 2.98 -4.38 -12.37
N PRO A 35 2.24 -5.15 -13.17
CA PRO A 35 2.56 -5.43 -14.58
C PRO A 35 2.10 -4.34 -15.54
N LYS A 36 2.57 -4.40 -16.81
CA LYS A 36 2.26 -3.44 -17.88
C LYS A 36 0.80 -3.04 -17.95
N LYS A 37 -0.10 -4.03 -17.87
CA LYS A 37 -1.54 -3.83 -18.00
C LYS A 37 -2.12 -2.87 -16.96
N MET A 38 -1.50 -2.77 -15.79
CA MET A 38 -1.92 -1.92 -14.67
C MET A 38 -1.27 -0.53 -14.68
N LEU A 39 -0.28 -0.27 -15.53
CA LEU A 39 0.56 0.93 -15.46
C LEU A 39 0.16 1.99 -16.50
N THR A 40 0.19 3.26 -16.12
CA THR A 40 0.04 4.40 -17.03
C THR A 40 1.22 4.46 -18.02
N PRO A 41 1.09 5.17 -19.16
CA PRO A 41 2.17 5.32 -20.13
C PRO A 41 3.47 5.87 -19.52
N ASP A 42 3.35 6.75 -18.52
CA ASP A 42 4.48 7.41 -17.84
C ASP A 42 5.44 6.42 -17.18
N ALA A 43 4.97 5.21 -16.84
CA ALA A 43 5.80 4.16 -16.24
C ALA A 43 6.86 3.58 -17.19
N PHE A 44 6.68 3.75 -18.52
CA PHE A 44 7.56 3.15 -19.52
C PHE A 44 8.74 4.05 -19.90
N GLU A 45 8.82 5.24 -19.31
CA GLU A 45 9.99 6.12 -19.40
C GLU A 45 10.82 5.96 -18.11
N SER A 46 12.14 5.89 -18.26
CA SER A 46 13.03 5.86 -17.09
C SER A 46 13.04 7.24 -16.43
N GLN A 47 12.83 7.28 -15.12
CA GLN A 47 12.69 8.54 -14.36
C GLN A 47 13.50 8.46 -13.06
N SER A 48 14.15 9.56 -12.68
CA SER A 48 14.80 9.66 -11.38
C SER A 48 13.76 9.68 -10.25
N PHE A 49 14.12 9.06 -9.13
CA PHE A 49 13.37 9.19 -7.88
C PHE A 49 13.45 10.64 -7.40
N CYS A 50 12.31 11.33 -7.30
CA CYS A 50 12.27 12.76 -7.03
C CYS A 50 11.97 13.08 -5.55
N VAL A 51 11.97 14.37 -5.21
CA VAL A 51 11.68 14.85 -3.86
C VAL A 51 10.26 14.47 -3.40
N ASP A 52 9.28 14.48 -4.31
CA ASP A 52 7.90 14.09 -3.99
C ASP A 52 7.79 12.58 -3.67
N ASP A 53 8.57 11.75 -4.36
CA ASP A 53 8.67 10.32 -4.03
C ASP A 53 9.29 10.13 -2.65
N ALA A 54 10.33 10.92 -2.31
CA ALA A 54 10.97 10.86 -1.00
C ALA A 54 10.01 11.28 0.12
N ALA A 55 9.25 12.37 -0.08
CA ALA A 55 8.25 12.83 0.87
C ALA A 55 7.16 11.75 1.11
N SER A 56 6.67 11.14 0.03
CA SER A 56 5.69 10.05 0.10
C SER A 56 6.28 8.80 0.77
N PHE A 57 7.55 8.49 0.51
CA PHE A 57 8.26 7.36 1.14
C PHE A 57 8.27 7.54 2.66
N PHE A 58 8.68 8.71 3.15
CA PHE A 58 8.73 8.98 4.58
C PHE A 58 7.34 8.98 5.22
N ASN A 59 6.33 9.54 4.55
CA ASN A 59 4.96 9.50 5.03
C ASN A 59 4.46 8.05 5.20
N PHE A 60 4.63 7.20 4.19
CA PHE A 60 4.22 5.80 4.27
C PHE A 60 5.05 5.00 5.27
N GLU A 61 6.36 5.24 5.35
CA GLU A 61 7.26 4.54 6.27
C GLU A 61 6.92 4.83 7.73
N GLU A 62 6.66 6.10 8.06
CA GLU A 62 6.28 6.52 9.41
C GLU A 62 4.98 5.86 9.85
N LYS A 63 3.95 5.86 9.00
CA LYS A 63 2.63 5.32 9.32
C LYS A 63 2.60 3.80 9.43
N CYS A 64 3.57 3.11 8.83
CA CYS A 64 3.73 1.66 8.93
C CYS A 64 4.62 1.22 10.11
N ARG A 65 5.09 2.14 10.97
CA ARG A 65 5.99 1.79 12.09
C ARG A 65 5.33 0.93 13.17
N ASP A 66 4.07 1.20 13.45
CA ASP A 66 3.31 0.58 14.53
C ASP A 66 2.64 -0.74 14.12
N VAL A 67 2.81 -1.17 12.87
CA VAL A 67 2.35 -2.47 12.39
C VAL A 67 3.43 -3.52 12.60
N ASP A 68 3.01 -4.72 13.01
CA ASP A 68 3.82 -5.93 13.18
C ASP A 68 4.35 -6.50 11.85
N PHE A 69 5.10 -5.68 11.11
CA PHE A 69 5.85 -6.09 9.93
C PHE A 69 7.33 -6.20 10.22
N ASN A 70 7.97 -7.20 9.64
CA ASN A 70 9.41 -7.20 9.56
C ASN A 70 9.89 -6.07 8.61
N HIS A 71 11.16 -5.69 8.71
CA HIS A 71 11.74 -4.60 7.92
C HIS A 71 11.57 -4.78 6.41
N GLN A 72 11.63 -6.02 5.92
CA GLN A 72 11.50 -6.33 4.49
C GLN A 72 10.06 -6.15 3.99
N GLN A 73 9.08 -6.63 4.75
CA GLN A 73 7.66 -6.46 4.44
C GLN A 73 7.26 -4.99 4.45
N ARG A 74 7.77 -4.22 5.43
CA ARG A 74 7.52 -2.78 5.50
C ARG A 74 8.08 -2.06 4.29
N ALA A 75 9.32 -2.36 3.91
CA ALA A 75 9.94 -1.82 2.71
C ALA A 75 9.15 -2.18 1.44
N GLU A 76 8.76 -3.45 1.31
CA GLU A 76 7.98 -3.93 0.18
C GLU A 76 6.61 -3.24 0.08
N LEU A 77 5.93 -3.02 1.21
CA LEU A 77 4.67 -2.31 1.26
C LEU A 77 4.82 -0.84 0.83
N VAL A 78 5.79 -0.13 1.41
CA VAL A 78 6.05 1.29 1.14
C VAL A 78 6.43 1.51 -0.33
N LEU A 79 7.35 0.71 -0.86
CA LEU A 79 7.79 0.84 -2.25
C LEU A 79 6.67 0.49 -3.24
N ASN A 80 5.81 -0.49 -2.94
CA ASN A 80 4.63 -0.75 -3.76
C ASN A 80 3.57 0.37 -3.65
N ALA A 81 3.43 1.01 -2.48
CA ALA A 81 2.55 2.15 -2.32
C ALA A 81 3.00 3.34 -3.19
N LEU A 82 4.31 3.60 -3.26
CA LEU A 82 4.87 4.62 -4.15
C LEU A 82 4.56 4.33 -5.61
N VAL A 83 4.81 3.10 -6.08
CA VAL A 83 4.49 2.72 -7.46
C VAL A 83 2.99 2.86 -7.74
N ALA A 84 2.14 2.48 -6.77
CA ALA A 84 0.70 2.61 -6.89
C ALA A 84 0.25 4.07 -7.00
N SER A 85 0.85 4.99 -6.23
CA SER A 85 0.52 6.41 -6.25
C SER A 85 0.93 7.13 -7.54
N ARG A 86 1.99 6.64 -8.20
CA ARG A 86 2.60 7.36 -9.31
C ARG A 86 2.24 6.79 -10.68
N PHE A 87 2.20 5.47 -10.79
CA PHE A 87 2.19 4.80 -12.08
C PHE A 87 0.94 3.96 -12.33
N LEU A 88 0.02 3.83 -11.37
CA LEU A 88 -1.12 2.94 -11.53
C LEU A 88 -2.24 3.60 -12.34
N LYS A 89 -2.81 2.84 -13.29
CA LYS A 89 -4.05 3.26 -13.95
C LYS A 89 -5.17 3.34 -12.91
N PRO A 90 -6.13 4.26 -13.10
CA PRO A 90 -7.31 4.33 -12.25
C PRO A 90 -8.02 2.97 -12.13
N LEU A 91 -8.10 2.46 -10.90
CA LEU A 91 -8.81 1.22 -10.61
C LEU A 91 -10.31 1.47 -10.41
N MET A 92 -11.11 0.44 -10.68
CA MET A 92 -12.55 0.46 -10.37
C MET A 92 -12.78 0.15 -8.88
N PRO A 93 -13.54 0.98 -8.15
CA PRO A 93 -13.88 0.73 -6.76
C PRO A 93 -14.61 -0.59 -6.55
N LYS A 94 -14.24 -1.33 -5.51
CA LYS A 94 -14.90 -2.55 -5.04
C LYS A 94 -15.71 -2.25 -3.77
N SER A 95 -16.92 -2.79 -3.70
CA SER A 95 -17.83 -2.59 -2.56
C SER A 95 -18.44 -3.89 -2.04
N TRP A 96 -18.95 -4.75 -2.92
CA TRP A 96 -19.73 -5.94 -2.54
C TRP A 96 -18.93 -7.01 -1.77
N HIS A 97 -17.61 -7.06 -1.96
CA HIS A 97 -16.74 -7.96 -1.22
C HIS A 97 -16.55 -7.56 0.26
N PHE A 98 -16.95 -6.35 0.65
CA PHE A 98 -16.69 -5.79 1.96
C PHE A 98 -17.98 -5.39 2.68
N VAL A 99 -17.99 -5.53 4.00
CA VAL A 99 -19.10 -5.12 4.86
C VAL A 99 -19.17 -3.59 4.92
N ALA A 100 -20.38 -3.04 4.80
CA ALA A 100 -20.61 -1.61 5.00
C ALA A 100 -20.43 -1.25 6.46
N CYS A 101 -19.59 -0.26 6.77
CA CYS A 101 -19.41 0.26 8.13
C CYS A 101 -20.02 1.65 8.33
N HIS A 102 -20.38 2.37 7.25
CA HIS A 102 -20.98 3.72 7.27
C HIS A 102 -20.32 4.67 8.29
N SER A 103 -18.99 4.62 8.38
CA SER A 103 -18.21 5.34 9.40
C SER A 103 -18.21 6.87 9.22
N GLY A 104 -18.62 7.37 8.04
CA GLY A 104 -18.45 8.79 7.67
C GLY A 104 -16.99 9.23 7.57
N TRP A 105 -16.05 8.29 7.70
CA TRP A 105 -14.62 8.54 7.69
C TRP A 105 -14.13 8.83 6.27
N GLN A 106 -13.30 9.87 6.15
CA GLN A 106 -12.60 10.20 4.91
C GLN A 106 -11.14 9.83 5.09
N PRO A 107 -10.67 8.74 4.46
CA PRO A 107 -9.30 8.30 4.61
C PRO A 107 -8.33 9.29 3.97
N GLU A 108 -7.15 9.45 4.55
CA GLU A 108 -6.04 10.25 3.99
C GLU A 108 -4.88 9.36 3.56
N ALA A 109 -4.08 9.83 2.59
CA ALA A 109 -2.90 9.10 2.12
C ALA A 109 -1.91 8.83 3.27
N GLY A 110 -1.50 7.57 3.39
CA GLY A 110 -0.63 7.06 4.44
C GLY A 110 -1.36 6.53 5.67
N GLN A 111 -2.66 6.76 5.83
CA GLN A 111 -3.40 6.16 6.94
C GLN A 111 -3.58 4.65 6.74
N LEU A 112 -3.49 3.89 7.83
CA LEU A 112 -3.88 2.50 7.86
C LEU A 112 -5.40 2.42 7.97
N ALA A 113 -6.00 1.61 7.12
CA ALA A 113 -7.42 1.36 7.08
C ALA A 113 -7.69 -0.13 7.34
N GLU A 114 -8.81 -0.39 7.99
CA GLU A 114 -9.37 -1.72 8.05
C GLU A 114 -10.65 -1.81 7.23
N THR A 115 -10.89 -3.00 6.71
CA THR A 115 -12.20 -3.40 6.22
C THR A 115 -12.52 -4.81 6.71
N THR A 116 -13.73 -5.28 6.45
CA THR A 116 -14.16 -6.62 6.83
C THR A 116 -14.75 -7.31 5.62
N LEU A 117 -14.27 -8.52 5.32
CA LEU A 117 -14.78 -9.31 4.22
C LEU A 117 -16.22 -9.75 4.46
N SER A 118 -17.07 -9.63 3.43
CA SER A 118 -18.49 -9.99 3.53
C SER A 118 -18.72 -11.49 3.73
N ASP A 119 -17.87 -12.34 3.15
CA ASP A 119 -18.00 -13.79 3.15
C ASP A 119 -17.48 -14.43 4.44
N THR A 120 -16.25 -14.10 4.83
CA THR A 120 -15.51 -14.75 5.93
C THR A 120 -15.57 -13.96 7.23
N ARG A 121 -16.06 -12.70 7.18
CA ARG A 121 -16.07 -11.76 8.31
C ARG A 121 -14.69 -11.48 8.90
N GLN A 122 -13.61 -11.78 8.17
CA GLN A 122 -12.25 -11.49 8.61
C GLN A 122 -11.92 -10.02 8.41
N PRO A 123 -11.23 -9.38 9.37
CA PRO A 123 -10.67 -8.06 9.18
C PRO A 123 -9.53 -8.12 8.16
N VAL A 124 -9.36 -7.03 7.41
CA VAL A 124 -8.32 -6.88 6.40
C VAL A 124 -7.63 -5.55 6.64
N LEU A 125 -6.30 -5.59 6.74
CA LEU A 125 -5.48 -4.40 6.93
C LEU A 125 -4.98 -3.88 5.57
N LEU A 126 -5.09 -2.57 5.40
CA LEU A 126 -4.81 -1.85 4.16
C LEU A 126 -4.02 -0.58 4.49
N LEU A 127 -3.15 -0.17 3.57
CA LEU A 127 -2.53 1.16 3.58
C LEU A 127 -3.21 2.01 2.52
N VAL A 128 -3.74 3.16 2.90
CA VAL A 128 -4.34 4.13 1.97
C VAL A 128 -3.20 4.84 1.22
N VAL A 129 -3.25 4.78 -0.10
CA VAL A 129 -2.25 5.40 -1.00
C VAL A 129 -2.78 6.72 -1.55
N GLU A 130 -4.05 6.75 -1.98
CA GLU A 130 -4.71 7.96 -2.44
C GLU A 130 -6.14 8.03 -1.91
N SER A 131 -6.51 9.21 -1.44
CA SER A 131 -7.86 9.52 -0.97
C SER A 131 -8.71 10.12 -2.09
N GLY A 132 -9.93 9.61 -2.27
CA GLY A 132 -10.94 10.21 -3.13
C GLY A 132 -12.24 10.45 -2.37
N SER A 133 -13.14 11.26 -2.93
CA SER A 133 -14.39 11.68 -2.28
C SER A 133 -15.34 10.53 -1.91
N SER A 134 -15.27 9.42 -2.66
CA SER A 134 -16.17 8.27 -2.49
C SER A 134 -15.44 6.93 -2.39
N ALA A 135 -14.17 6.89 -2.82
CA ALA A 135 -13.36 5.68 -2.81
C ALA A 135 -11.88 6.04 -2.69
N ALA A 136 -11.13 5.21 -1.97
CA ALA A 136 -9.71 5.34 -1.76
C ALA A 136 -8.94 4.22 -2.46
N LEU A 137 -7.79 4.56 -3.06
CA LEU A 137 -6.82 3.58 -3.52
C LEU A 137 -6.04 3.10 -2.32
N CYS A 138 -6.03 1.79 -2.10
CA CYS A 138 -5.32 1.15 -1.01
C CYS A 138 -4.36 0.09 -1.56
N VAL A 139 -3.34 -0.26 -0.78
CA VAL A 139 -2.53 -1.46 -0.98
C VAL A 139 -2.73 -2.42 0.18
N VAL A 140 -2.70 -3.72 -0.12
CA VAL A 140 -2.87 -4.77 0.90
C VAL A 140 -1.69 -4.74 1.86
N ALA A 141 -1.98 -4.48 3.13
CA ALA A 141 -1.02 -4.44 4.23
C ALA A 141 -1.17 -5.70 5.10
N GLN A 142 -1.06 -6.86 4.47
CA GLN A 142 -0.95 -8.16 5.13
C GLN A 142 -0.34 -9.17 4.15
N THR A 143 0.19 -10.29 4.65
CA THR A 143 0.89 -11.30 3.83
C THR A 143 0.07 -11.77 2.64
N SER A 144 -1.21 -12.07 2.86
CA SER A 144 -2.15 -12.38 1.79
C SER A 144 -3.58 -12.12 2.20
N LEU A 145 -4.41 -11.87 1.19
CA LEU A 145 -5.84 -11.65 1.28
C LEU A 145 -6.52 -12.49 0.21
N GLU A 146 -7.51 -13.29 0.58
CA GLU A 146 -8.35 -13.99 -0.40
C GLU A 146 -9.62 -13.20 -0.65
N LEU A 147 -9.86 -12.84 -1.92
CA LEU A 147 -10.99 -12.04 -2.35
C LEU A 147 -11.72 -12.77 -3.47
N SER A 148 -12.82 -13.45 -3.14
CA SER A 148 -13.68 -14.20 -4.08
C SER A 148 -12.88 -15.11 -5.03
N GLY A 149 -12.01 -15.95 -4.45
CA GLY A 149 -11.17 -16.91 -5.18
C GLY A 149 -9.92 -16.31 -5.81
N LYS A 150 -9.70 -14.98 -5.75
CA LYS A 150 -8.44 -14.34 -6.12
C LYS A 150 -7.61 -14.07 -4.87
N LYS A 151 -6.39 -14.59 -4.83
CA LYS A 151 -5.40 -14.24 -3.81
C LYS A 151 -4.71 -12.93 -4.18
N LEU A 152 -4.78 -11.96 -3.28
CA LEU A 152 -3.98 -10.74 -3.28
C LEU A 152 -2.85 -10.88 -2.25
N LEU A 153 -1.70 -10.32 -2.55
CA LEU A 153 -0.49 -10.36 -1.73
C LEU A 153 -0.16 -8.98 -1.16
N LEU A 154 0.73 -8.97 -0.17
CA LEU A 154 1.32 -7.74 0.36
C LEU A 154 1.78 -6.81 -0.78
N GLY A 155 1.32 -5.56 -0.72
CA GLY A 155 1.65 -4.52 -1.69
C GLY A 155 0.82 -4.53 -2.98
N GLU A 156 -0.17 -5.40 -3.14
CA GLU A 156 -1.09 -5.31 -4.29
C GLU A 156 -2.16 -4.22 -4.08
N ALA A 157 -2.46 -3.47 -5.13
CA ALA A 157 -3.43 -2.38 -5.08
C ALA A 157 -4.88 -2.87 -5.21
N ILE A 158 -5.78 -2.20 -4.49
CA ILE A 158 -7.22 -2.34 -4.56
C ILE A 158 -7.87 -0.99 -4.28
N LYS A 159 -8.88 -0.61 -5.06
CA LYS A 159 -9.69 0.58 -4.78
C LYS A 159 -10.97 0.18 -4.09
N ILE A 160 -11.28 0.81 -2.96
CA ILE A 160 -12.40 0.45 -2.08
C ILE A 160 -13.23 1.70 -1.81
N MET A 161 -14.55 1.54 -1.75
CA MET A 161 -15.47 2.61 -1.37
C MET A 161 -15.27 3.03 0.10
N ASN A 162 -15.34 4.32 0.39
CA ASN A 162 -15.05 4.83 1.73
C ASN A 162 -16.04 4.31 2.79
N ASP A 163 -17.29 3.98 2.40
CA ASP A 163 -18.31 3.38 3.29
C ASP A 163 -17.96 1.96 3.79
N ARG A 164 -16.89 1.36 3.26
CA ARG A 164 -16.35 0.04 3.65
C ARG A 164 -15.08 0.13 4.48
N LEU A 165 -14.55 1.33 4.66
CA LEU A 165 -13.28 1.57 5.32
C LEU A 165 -13.50 2.20 6.70
N ARG A 166 -12.68 1.79 7.67
CA ARG A 166 -12.58 2.41 8.99
C ARG A 166 -11.11 2.61 9.35
N PRO A 167 -10.77 3.58 10.19
CA PRO A 167 -9.38 3.75 10.63
C PRO A 167 -8.90 2.49 11.36
N HIS A 168 -7.66 2.09 11.12
CA HIS A 168 -7.01 1.09 11.95
C HIS A 168 -6.57 1.75 13.26
N GLU A 169 -7.12 1.28 14.38
CA GLU A 169 -6.65 1.68 15.70
C GLU A 169 -5.66 0.62 16.18
N PRO A 170 -4.36 0.95 16.32
CA PRO A 170 -3.41 0.00 16.87
C PRO A 170 -3.87 -0.36 18.27
N VAL A 171 -3.94 -1.66 18.56
CA VAL A 171 -4.28 -2.16 19.90
C VAL A 171 -3.19 -1.69 20.86
N THR A 172 -3.42 -0.53 21.48
CA THR A 172 -2.60 -0.08 22.61
C THR A 172 -2.86 -1.09 23.71
N THR A 173 -1.96 -2.04 23.86
CA THR A 173 -1.93 -2.88 25.05
C THR A 173 -1.57 -1.96 26.20
N MET A 174 -2.56 -1.37 26.86
CA MET A 174 -2.39 -0.76 28.16
C MET A 174 -1.98 -1.89 29.12
N ARG A 175 -0.68 -2.14 29.23
CA ARG A 175 -0.11 -2.83 30.37
C ARG A 175 -0.32 -1.89 31.55
N PHE A 176 -1.41 -2.09 32.28
CA PHE A 176 -1.48 -1.65 33.66
C PHE A 176 -0.37 -2.40 34.40
N GLU A 177 0.78 -1.76 34.58
CA GLU A 177 1.69 -2.12 35.65
C GLU A 177 0.93 -1.90 36.96
N GLN A 178 0.33 -2.97 37.48
CA GLN A 178 -0.11 -2.99 38.86
C GLN A 178 1.15 -2.95 39.72
N ALA A 179 1.47 -1.76 40.22
CA ALA A 179 2.30 -1.61 41.40
C ALA A 179 1.58 -2.27 42.58
N GLY A 180 2.15 -3.36 43.07
CA GLY A 180 1.77 -4.06 44.30
C GLY A 180 3.02 -4.58 44.98
#